data_AF-A0A2J7RKE8-F1
#
_entry.id   AF-A0A2J7RKE8-F1
#
_cell.length_a   1.000
_cell.length_b   1.000
_cell.length_c   1.000
_cell.angle_alpha   90.00
_cell.angle_beta   90.00
_cell.angle_gamma   90.00
#
_symmetry.space_group_name_H-M   'P 1'
#
loop_
_entity.id
_entity.type
_entity.pdbx_description
1 polymer ?
#
loop_
_entity_poly.entity_id
_entity_poly.type
_entity_poly.pdbx_seq_one_letter_code
_entity_poly.pdbx_strand_id
1 'polypeptide(L)'
;MFIWACDTDLIIPEELLDIISLKNTTTATDGVPSMTGKQNGFVAKLMAKQKEVCPSCKFHHTHCIIHQEVLCSKIIKMNHVLQFVKKVVNFIRSRGLNQHQFSSLLSVTGCEFESLPFYAEVRWLSCYSVLKRFWLL
;
A
#
# COMPACT_ATOMS: atom_id res chain seq x y z
N MET A 1 -9.26 3.25 9.71
CA MET A 1 -10.34 3.57 8.75
C MET A 1 -9.70 4.18 7.52
N PHE A 2 -9.85 3.56 6.34
CA PHE A 2 -9.39 4.13 5.07
C PHE A 2 -10.53 4.94 4.49
N ILE A 3 -10.42 6.27 4.51
CA ILE A 3 -11.43 7.17 3.95
C ILE A 3 -11.02 7.42 2.50
N TRP A 4 -11.79 6.88 1.56
CA TRP A 4 -11.57 7.02 0.12
C TRP A 4 -12.71 7.80 -0.50
N ALA A 5 -12.97 8.99 0.02
CA ALA A 5 -13.78 10.01 -0.63
C ALA A 5 -13.59 11.32 0.13
N CYS A 6 -13.04 12.33 -0.52
CA CYS A 6 -13.37 13.71 -0.18
C CYS A 6 -13.98 14.27 -1.45
N ASP A 7 -15.26 14.62 -1.37
CA ASP A 7 -16.00 15.31 -2.41
C ASP A 7 -15.19 16.49 -2.97
N THR A 8 -15.43 16.93 -4.19
CA THR A 8 -14.69 18.03 -4.84
C THR A 8 -14.73 19.32 -4.01
N ASP A 9 -15.71 19.46 -3.12
CA ASP A 9 -15.88 20.60 -2.22
C ASP A 9 -15.18 20.44 -0.86
N LEU A 10 -14.61 19.24 -0.57
CA LEU A 10 -13.99 18.90 0.71
C LEU A 10 -14.88 19.30 1.91
N ILE A 11 -16.19 19.09 1.77
CA ILE A 11 -17.14 19.26 2.86
C ILE A 11 -16.90 18.09 3.80
N ILE A 12 -16.51 18.39 5.03
CA ILE A 12 -16.32 17.40 6.09
C ILE A 12 -17.74 16.88 6.46
N PRO A 13 -18.10 15.63 6.15
CA PRO A 13 -19.42 15.10 6.51
C PRO A 13 -19.59 15.04 8.04
N GLU A 14 -20.82 15.06 8.55
CA GLU A 14 -21.09 14.93 9.99
C GLU A 14 -20.44 13.69 10.62
N GLU A 15 -20.31 12.60 9.87
CA GLU A 15 -19.62 11.37 10.29
C GLU A 15 -18.14 11.59 10.65
N LEU A 16 -17.51 12.64 10.11
CA LEU A 16 -16.13 13.00 10.40
C LEU A 16 -15.99 13.90 11.65
N LEU A 17 -17.07 14.58 12.08
CA LEU A 17 -17.11 15.32 13.34
C LEU A 17 -16.94 14.39 14.55
N ASP A 18 -17.40 13.15 14.43
CA ASP A 18 -17.14 12.09 15.42
C ASP A 18 -15.65 11.73 15.52
N ILE A 19 -14.92 11.77 14.39
CA ILE A 19 -13.47 11.53 14.35
C ILE A 19 -12.70 12.70 14.99
N ILE A 20 -13.18 13.94 14.82
CA ILE A 20 -12.61 15.14 15.47
C ILE A 20 -12.79 15.07 16.99
N SER A 21 -13.90 14.48 17.44
CA SER A 21 -14.23 14.31 18.86
C SER A 21 -13.34 13.28 19.56
N LEU A 22 -12.61 12.44 18.80
CA LEU A 22 -11.60 11.54 19.35
C LEU A 22 -10.34 12.32 19.74
N LYS A 23 -10.00 12.31 21.03
CA LYS A 23 -8.74 12.88 21.53
C LYS A 23 -7.56 12.08 20.99
N ASN A 24 -6.53 12.77 20.48
CA ASN A 24 -5.29 12.20 19.95
C ASN A 24 -5.43 11.29 18.71
N THR A 25 -6.11 11.78 17.69
CA THR A 25 -6.28 11.07 16.41
C THR A 25 -4.98 11.05 15.58
N THR A 26 -4.66 9.87 15.02
CA THR A 26 -3.64 9.70 13.97
C THR A 26 -4.33 9.43 12.64
N THR A 27 -3.92 10.13 11.59
CA THR A 27 -4.44 9.95 10.23
C THR A 27 -3.33 9.54 9.28
N ALA A 28 -3.64 8.59 8.39
CA ALA A 28 -2.76 8.18 7.31
C ALA A 28 -3.41 8.49 5.96
N THR A 29 -2.73 9.22 5.10
CA THR A 29 -3.24 9.58 3.76
C THR A 29 -2.32 9.09 2.65
N ASP A 30 -2.88 8.79 1.48
CA ASP A 30 -2.17 8.35 0.28
C ASP A 30 -1.32 9.45 -0.41
N GLY A 31 -1.26 10.65 0.15
CA GLY A 31 -0.39 11.72 -0.33
C GLY A 31 -0.98 12.55 -1.46
N VAL A 32 -2.18 12.24 -1.96
CA VAL A 32 -2.81 13.00 -3.06
C VAL A 32 -3.00 14.47 -2.67
N PRO A 33 -2.82 15.45 -3.58
CA PRO A 33 -2.93 16.88 -3.25
C PRO A 33 -4.25 17.29 -2.60
N SER A 34 -5.37 16.63 -2.95
CA SER A 34 -6.66 16.83 -2.27
C SER A 34 -6.64 16.39 -0.81
N MET A 35 -5.78 15.45 -0.42
CA MET A 35 -5.64 14.98 0.95
C MET A 35 -4.61 15.80 1.74
N THR A 36 -3.47 16.13 1.13
CA THR A 36 -2.30 16.73 1.80
C THR A 36 -2.06 18.21 1.49
N GLY A 37 -2.93 18.84 0.68
CA GLY A 37 -2.83 20.24 0.32
C GLY A 37 -2.77 21.17 1.53
N LYS A 38 -1.89 22.18 1.48
CA LYS A 38 -1.59 23.07 2.63
C LYS A 38 -2.78 23.87 3.14
N GLN A 39 -3.69 24.26 2.26
CA GLN A 39 -4.86 25.10 2.59
C GLN A 39 -6.18 24.35 2.38
N ASN A 40 -6.32 23.70 1.21
CA ASN A 40 -7.55 23.00 0.84
C ASN A 40 -7.45 21.47 0.97
N GLY A 41 -6.39 20.94 1.60
CA GLY A 41 -6.28 19.50 1.82
C GLY A 41 -7.19 19.03 2.95
N PHE A 42 -7.72 17.81 2.85
CA PHE A 42 -8.50 17.15 3.90
C PHE A 42 -7.80 17.23 5.28
N VAL A 43 -6.51 16.91 5.30
CA VAL A 43 -5.67 16.92 6.51
C VAL A 43 -5.56 18.33 7.11
N ALA A 44 -5.39 19.35 6.26
CA ALA A 44 -5.29 20.74 6.72
C ALA A 44 -6.61 21.23 7.33
N LYS A 45 -7.75 20.92 6.68
CA LYS A 45 -9.09 21.25 7.20
C LYS A 45 -9.38 20.50 8.51
N LEU A 46 -9.02 19.22 8.60
CA LEU A 46 -9.21 18.40 9.80
C LEU A 46 -8.38 18.92 10.98
N MET A 47 -7.11 19.29 10.74
CA MET A 47 -6.25 19.92 11.74
C MET A 47 -6.82 21.25 12.23
N ALA A 48 -7.34 22.09 11.32
CA ALA A 48 -7.93 23.38 11.68
C ALA A 48 -9.15 23.18 12.59
N LYS A 49 -10.06 22.27 12.23
CA LYS A 49 -11.23 21.94 13.04
C LYS A 49 -10.89 21.33 14.39
N GLN A 50 -9.91 20.45 14.46
CA GLN A 50 -9.48 19.88 15.74
C GLN A 50 -8.90 20.94 16.67
N LYS A 51 -8.20 21.96 16.14
CA LYS A 51 -7.73 23.10 16.95
C LYS A 51 -8.88 23.96 17.47
N GLU A 52 -9.97 24.12 16.72
CA GLU A 52 -11.18 24.82 17.19
C GLU A 52 -11.85 24.09 18.35
N VAL A 53 -11.97 22.76 18.26
CA VAL A 53 -12.69 21.94 19.26
C VAL A 53 -11.82 21.56 20.47
N CYS A 54 -10.55 21.24 20.25
CA CYS A 54 -9.61 20.81 21.28
C CYS A 54 -8.19 21.34 21.01
N PRO A 55 -7.89 22.59 21.42
CA PRO A 55 -6.57 23.22 21.20
C PRO A 55 -5.39 22.44 21.81
N SER A 56 -5.63 21.68 22.88
CA SER A 56 -4.62 20.88 23.58
C SER A 56 -4.41 19.49 22.96
N CYS A 57 -5.28 19.06 22.05
CA CYS A 57 -5.17 17.76 21.40
C CYS A 57 -4.02 17.73 20.39
N LYS A 58 -3.26 16.64 20.38
CA LYS A 58 -2.21 16.42 19.37
C LYS A 58 -2.83 15.72 18.16
N PHE A 59 -2.59 16.27 16.98
CA PHE A 59 -2.91 15.61 15.72
C PHE A 59 -1.64 15.07 15.09
N HIS A 60 -1.63 13.78 14.77
CA HIS A 60 -0.53 13.16 14.05
C HIS A 60 -0.97 12.80 12.64
N HIS A 61 -0.28 13.35 11.65
CA HIS A 61 -0.48 13.00 10.25
C HIS A 61 0.74 12.24 9.76
N THR A 62 0.50 11.08 9.17
CA THR A 62 1.53 10.31 8.47
C THR A 62 1.09 10.05 7.04
N HIS A 63 2.06 9.89 6.16
CA HIS A 63 1.78 9.31 4.85
C HIS A 63 1.49 7.82 5.03
N CYS A 64 0.58 7.29 4.24
CA CYS A 64 0.32 5.85 4.21
C CYS A 64 1.64 5.12 3.90
N ILE A 65 2.01 4.17 4.75
CA ILE A 65 3.24 3.38 4.58
C ILE A 65 3.30 2.72 3.21
N ILE A 66 2.15 2.29 2.67
CA ILE A 66 2.03 1.69 1.34
C ILE A 66 2.44 2.70 0.24
N HIS A 67 2.05 3.97 0.37
CA HIS A 67 2.44 5.00 -0.59
C HIS A 67 3.94 5.29 -0.54
N GLN A 68 4.51 5.37 0.67
CA GLN A 68 5.95 5.56 0.86
C GLN A 68 6.76 4.39 0.29
N GLU A 69 6.31 3.15 0.52
CA GLU A 69 6.95 1.95 -0.05
C GLU A 69 6.90 1.96 -1.58
N VAL A 70 5.78 2.35 -2.20
CA VAL A 70 5.67 2.50 -3.65
C VAL A 70 6.65 3.58 -4.16
N LEU A 71 6.75 4.72 -3.49
CA LEU A 71 7.73 5.76 -3.85
C LEU A 71 9.17 5.26 -3.74
N CYS A 72 9.52 4.60 -2.63
CA CYS A 72 10.84 4.00 -2.44
C CYS A 72 11.15 2.98 -3.53
N SER A 73 10.19 2.15 -3.95
CA SER A 73 10.38 1.18 -5.03
C SER A 73 10.72 1.81 -6.38
N LYS A 74 10.29 3.06 -6.63
CA LYS A 74 10.63 3.82 -7.83
C LYS A 74 12.05 4.39 -7.78
N ILE A 75 12.54 4.71 -6.57
CA ILE A 75 13.88 5.26 -6.36
C ILE A 75 14.93 4.15 -6.39
N ILE A 76 14.63 3.00 -5.78
CA ILE A 76 15.51 1.84 -5.81
C ILE A 76 15.49 1.27 -7.24
N LYS A 77 16.63 1.27 -7.94
CA LYS A 77 16.78 0.81 -9.34
C LYS A 77 16.68 -0.73 -9.50
N MET A 78 15.72 -1.38 -8.86
CA MET A 78 15.46 -2.83 -8.96
C MET A 78 14.62 -3.22 -10.17
N ASN A 79 14.30 -2.28 -11.07
CA ASN A 79 13.41 -2.54 -12.19
C ASN A 79 13.91 -3.70 -13.07
N HIS A 80 15.22 -3.81 -13.31
CA HIS A 80 15.78 -4.92 -14.10
C HIS A 80 15.55 -6.29 -13.46
N VAL A 81 15.79 -6.43 -12.14
CA VAL A 81 15.51 -7.66 -11.37
C VAL A 81 14.02 -7.96 -11.37
N LEU A 82 13.20 -6.95 -11.08
CA LEU A 82 11.75 -7.09 -11.02
C LEU A 82 11.17 -7.54 -12.37
N GLN A 83 11.62 -6.98 -13.49
CA GLN A 83 11.18 -7.38 -14.82
C GLN A 83 11.53 -8.83 -15.12
N PHE A 84 12.71 -9.28 -14.72
CA PHE A 84 13.11 -10.68 -14.86
C PHE A 84 12.23 -11.60 -14.01
N VAL A 85 12.10 -11.32 -12.71
CA VAL A 85 11.27 -12.11 -11.79
C VAL A 85 9.82 -12.17 -12.25
N LYS A 86 9.25 -11.04 -12.70
CA LYS A 86 7.90 -10.99 -13.29
C LYS A 86 7.77 -11.94 -14.47
N LYS A 87 8.73 -11.94 -15.41
CA LYS A 87 8.71 -12.83 -16.58
C LYS A 87 8.71 -14.29 -16.17
N VAL A 88 9.57 -14.68 -15.24
CA VAL A 88 9.67 -16.07 -14.75
C VAL A 88 8.37 -16.49 -14.05
N VAL A 89 7.88 -15.68 -13.12
CA VAL A 89 6.65 -15.96 -12.36
C VAL A 89 5.46 -16.05 -13.31
N ASN A 90 5.33 -15.12 -14.26
CA ASN A 90 4.25 -15.15 -15.25
C ASN A 90 4.36 -16.38 -16.15
N PHE A 91 5.56 -16.78 -16.58
CA PHE A 91 5.74 -17.99 -17.37
C PHE A 91 5.25 -19.23 -16.62
N ILE A 92 5.66 -19.40 -15.36
CA ILE A 92 5.25 -20.52 -14.50
C ILE A 92 3.73 -20.51 -14.28
N ARG A 93 3.16 -19.34 -13.99
CA ARG A 93 1.74 -19.18 -13.65
C ARG A 93 0.80 -19.15 -14.87
N SER A 94 1.32 -18.90 -16.08
CA SER A 94 0.51 -18.75 -17.29
C SER A 94 -0.20 -20.04 -17.73
N ARG A 95 0.31 -21.21 -17.34
CA ARG A 95 -0.22 -22.51 -17.74
C ARG A 95 -0.22 -23.47 -16.55
N GLY A 96 -1.29 -24.26 -16.42
CA GLY A 96 -1.39 -25.28 -15.38
C GLY A 96 -0.24 -26.29 -15.43
N LEU A 97 0.17 -26.72 -16.63
CA LEU A 97 1.29 -27.66 -16.80
C LEU A 97 2.61 -27.10 -16.24
N ASN A 98 2.95 -25.85 -16.55
CA ASN A 98 4.17 -25.21 -16.06
C ASN A 98 4.17 -25.14 -14.53
N GLN A 99 3.02 -24.80 -13.95
CA GLN A 99 2.84 -24.79 -12.50
C GLN A 99 3.05 -26.18 -11.91
N HIS A 100 2.43 -27.22 -12.47
CA HIS A 100 2.57 -28.60 -11.97
C HIS A 100 4.01 -29.10 -12.07
N GLN A 101 4.69 -28.85 -13.20
CA GLN A 101 6.09 -29.22 -13.38
C GLN A 101 7.00 -28.49 -12.40
N PHE A 102 6.76 -27.20 -12.19
CA PHE A 102 7.52 -26.41 -11.22
C PHE A 102 7.29 -26.90 -9.78
N SER A 103 6.06 -27.17 -9.38
CA SER A 103 5.73 -27.74 -8.07
C SER A 103 6.40 -29.11 -7.87
N SER A 104 6.41 -29.96 -8.90
CA SER A 104 7.09 -31.25 -8.83
C SER A 104 8.62 -31.09 -8.67
N LEU A 105 9.22 -30.13 -9.37
CA LEU A 105 10.65 -29.82 -9.23
C LEU A 105 10.97 -29.39 -7.78
N LEU A 106 10.17 -28.48 -7.22
CA LEU A 106 10.38 -27.99 -5.84
C LEU A 106 10.26 -29.11 -4.80
N SER A 107 9.29 -30.01 -4.98
CA SER A 107 9.11 -31.18 -4.13
C SER A 107 10.35 -32.10 -4.14
N VAL A 108 10.94 -32.35 -5.32
CA VAL A 108 12.15 -33.17 -5.45
C VAL A 108 13.35 -32.52 -4.76
N THR A 109 13.46 -31.20 -4.79
CA THR A 109 14.55 -30.46 -4.12
C THR A 109 14.40 -30.37 -2.59
N GLY A 110 13.29 -30.88 -2.03
CA GLY A 110 12.99 -30.75 -0.61
C GLY A 110 12.67 -29.32 -0.18
N CYS A 111 12.24 -28.47 -1.11
CA CYS A 111 11.86 -27.10 -0.81
C CYS A 111 10.60 -27.07 0.08
N GLU A 112 10.57 -26.19 1.07
CA GLU A 112 9.39 -25.98 1.93
C GLU A 112 8.18 -25.46 1.14
N PHE A 113 8.44 -24.85 -0.02
CA PHE A 113 7.43 -24.19 -0.82
C PHE A 113 7.03 -25.04 -2.03
N GLU A 114 5.73 -25.13 -2.29
CA GLU A 114 5.19 -25.87 -3.44
C GLU A 114 4.98 -24.98 -4.67
N SER A 115 5.02 -23.65 -4.52
CA SER A 115 4.78 -22.72 -5.62
C SER A 115 5.19 -21.27 -5.35
N LEU A 116 5.16 -20.47 -6.42
CA LEU A 116 5.28 -19.01 -6.40
C LEU A 116 3.89 -18.33 -6.32
N PRO A 117 3.74 -17.25 -5.53
CA PRO A 117 2.52 -16.46 -5.51
C PRO A 117 2.31 -15.72 -6.83
N PHE A 118 1.06 -15.34 -7.12
CA PHE A 118 0.73 -14.57 -8.31
C PHE A 118 1.14 -13.10 -8.15
N TYR A 119 1.72 -12.53 -9.20
CA TYR A 119 2.09 -11.12 -9.25
C TYR A 119 0.93 -10.27 -9.77
N ALA A 120 0.55 -9.20 -9.07
CA ALA A 120 -0.45 -8.23 -9.52
C ALA A 120 0.09 -6.80 -9.42
N GLU A 121 0.20 -6.09 -10.55
CA GLU A 121 0.81 -4.74 -10.60
C GLU A 121 0.18 -3.72 -9.67
N VAL A 122 -1.12 -3.86 -9.41
CA VAL A 122 -1.90 -2.94 -8.57
C VAL A 122 -1.54 -2.98 -7.08
N ARG A 123 -0.78 -3.98 -6.61
CA ARG A 123 -0.46 -4.14 -5.19
C ARG A 123 1.04 -4.37 -5.01
N TRP A 124 1.75 -3.37 -4.50
CA TRP A 124 3.17 -3.47 -4.11
C TRP A 124 3.42 -4.67 -3.18
N LEU A 125 2.49 -4.96 -2.26
CA LEU A 125 2.59 -6.13 -1.37
C LEU A 125 2.68 -7.45 -2.13
N SER A 126 2.07 -7.56 -3.32
CA SER A 126 2.24 -8.74 -4.18
C SER A 126 3.66 -8.81 -4.75
N CYS A 127 4.25 -7.66 -5.09
CA CYS A 127 5.62 -7.56 -5.58
C CYS A 127 6.64 -8.03 -4.53
N TYR A 128 6.51 -7.53 -3.30
CA TYR A 128 7.34 -7.98 -2.18
C TYR A 128 7.16 -9.47 -1.90
N SER A 129 5.91 -9.96 -1.86
CA SER A 129 5.64 -11.38 -1.59
C SER A 129 6.24 -12.31 -2.64
N VAL A 130 6.14 -11.91 -3.92
CA VAL A 130 6.73 -12.65 -5.04
C VAL A 130 8.26 -12.63 -4.97
N LEU A 131 8.87 -11.46 -4.78
CA LEU A 131 10.33 -11.36 -4.65
C LEU A 131 10.86 -12.17 -3.47
N LYS A 132 10.20 -12.07 -2.31
CA LYS A 132 10.57 -12.82 -1.11
C LYS A 132 10.48 -14.32 -1.37
N ARG A 133 9.39 -14.80 -1.98
CA ARG A 133 9.27 -16.23 -2.30
C ARG A 133 10.34 -16.64 -3.30
N PHE A 134 10.54 -15.87 -4.36
CA PHE A 134 11.55 -16.15 -5.39
C PHE A 134 12.97 -16.22 -4.83
N TRP A 135 13.29 -15.42 -3.81
CA TRP A 135 14.59 -15.44 -3.12
C TRP A 135 14.77 -16.67 -2.21
N LEU A 136 13.69 -17.21 -1.67
CA LEU A 136 13.71 -18.36 -0.76
C LEU A 136 13.60 -19.71 -1.47
N LEU A 137 13.35 -19.70 -2.78
CA LEU A 137 13.38 -20.87 -3.67
C LEU A 137 14.80 -21.04 -4.25
#